data_AF-A0A0Q6UKE8-F1
#
_entry.id   AF-A0A0Q6UKE8-F1
#
_cell.length_a   1.000
_cell.length_b   1.000
_cell.length_c   1.000
_cell.angle_alpha   90.00
_cell.angle_beta   90.00
_cell.angle_gamma   90.00
#
_symmetry.space_group_name_H-M   'P 1'
#
loop_
_entity.id
_entity.type
_entity.pdbx_description
1 polymer ?
#
loop_
_entity_poly.entity_id
_entity_poly.type
_entity_poly.pdbx_seq_one_letter_code
_entity_poly.pdbx_strand_id
1 'polypeptide(L)'
;MITPAVDLRNQLHPVRHQGHRNSCLAFATSSAHEAKIAAVEHLSVEYLFFQGAARMVTGATKGLTLAAVADALLTEGQPPEQAWPYTPQAVDPWTVPAISPPFHKATLTPGQADFDWIVAALDAGRPVVLGLVITDAFYRPDPAGIVDDGNAVIERGGHAVLAVGHGAATTGQSALLIRNSWGDLWGLNGHAWLPQTYVRRQLHEAAMVT
;
A
#
# COMPACT_ATOMS: atom_id res chain seq x y z
N MET A 1 14.85 -13.48 13.99
CA MET A 1 13.40 -13.57 13.74
C MET A 1 12.71 -12.42 14.47
N ILE A 2 11.68 -11.83 13.86
CA ILE A 2 10.86 -10.79 14.47
C ILE A 2 9.64 -11.45 15.11
N THR A 3 9.36 -11.09 16.35
CA THR A 3 8.13 -11.51 17.05
C THR A 3 7.08 -10.42 16.82
N PRO A 4 5.94 -10.72 16.15
CA PRO A 4 4.87 -9.75 15.96
C PRO A 4 4.24 -9.38 17.31
N ALA A 5 4.03 -8.09 17.53
CA ALA A 5 3.17 -7.58 18.60
C ALA A 5 1.75 -7.33 18.07
N VAL A 6 1.63 -6.83 16.84
CA VAL A 6 0.36 -6.69 16.10
C VAL A 6 0.53 -7.28 14.71
N ASP A 7 -0.50 -8.01 14.25
CA ASP A 7 -0.58 -8.58 12.91
C ASP A 7 -2.03 -8.50 12.40
N LEU A 8 -2.28 -7.60 11.45
CA LEU A 8 -3.58 -7.33 10.85
C LEU A 8 -3.78 -8.07 9.51
N ARG A 9 -2.89 -9.01 9.14
CA ARG A 9 -3.01 -9.73 7.86
C ARG A 9 -4.33 -10.48 7.70
N ASN A 10 -4.94 -10.91 8.80
CA ASN A 10 -6.24 -11.58 8.80
C ASN A 10 -7.43 -10.67 8.44
N GLN A 11 -7.24 -9.36 8.39
CA GLN A 11 -8.26 -8.39 7.98
C GLN A 11 -8.22 -8.10 6.47
N LEU A 12 -7.26 -8.69 5.75
CA LEU A 12 -6.97 -8.36 4.37
C LEU A 12 -7.30 -9.54 3.47
N HIS A 13 -7.82 -9.22 2.28
CA HIS A 13 -7.91 -10.18 1.20
C HIS A 13 -6.50 -10.61 0.70
N PRO A 14 -6.38 -11.69 -0.10
CA PRO A 14 -5.10 -12.15 -0.63
C PRO A 14 -4.26 -11.04 -1.31
N VAL A 15 -2.93 -11.20 -1.32
CA VAL A 15 -2.02 -10.24 -1.96
C VAL A 15 -2.23 -10.24 -3.48
N ARG A 16 -2.13 -9.06 -4.08
CA ARG A 16 -2.29 -8.84 -5.52
C ARG A 16 -0.99 -8.33 -6.14
N HIS A 17 -0.92 -8.38 -7.47
CA HIS A 17 0.26 -8.00 -8.25
C HIS A 17 -0.04 -6.81 -9.17
N GLN A 18 0.66 -5.69 -8.96
CA GLN A 18 0.45 -4.46 -9.72
C GLN A 18 0.99 -4.54 -11.15
N GLY A 19 1.92 -5.45 -11.42
CA GLY A 19 2.54 -5.59 -12.73
C GLY A 19 3.55 -4.48 -12.99
N HIS A 20 3.70 -4.09 -14.26
CA HIS A 20 4.68 -3.08 -14.69
C HIS A 20 4.07 -1.67 -14.73
N ARG A 21 3.12 -1.39 -13.82
CA ARG A 21 2.41 -0.11 -13.73
C ARG A 21 2.75 0.59 -12.43
N ASN A 22 2.61 1.91 -12.44
CA ASN A 22 2.86 2.78 -11.28
C ASN A 22 1.60 2.94 -10.41
N SER A 23 0.92 1.84 -10.10
CA SER A 23 -0.38 1.81 -9.40
C SER A 23 -0.29 1.44 -7.92
N CYS A 24 0.92 1.38 -7.36
CA CYS A 24 1.18 0.96 -5.97
C CYS A 24 0.33 1.71 -4.94
N LEU A 25 0.16 3.03 -5.11
CA LEU A 25 -0.63 3.83 -4.17
C LEU A 25 -2.13 3.48 -4.21
N ALA A 26 -2.66 3.17 -5.40
CA ALA A 26 -4.03 2.68 -5.53
C ALA A 26 -4.19 1.29 -4.88
N PHE A 27 -3.20 0.40 -5.00
CA PHE A 27 -3.21 -0.90 -4.31
C PHE A 27 -3.20 -0.78 -2.79
N ALA A 28 -2.27 0.02 -2.26
CA ALA A 28 -2.14 0.23 -0.82
C ALA A 28 -3.42 0.85 -0.24
N THR A 29 -3.97 1.87 -0.92
CA THR A 29 -5.21 2.53 -0.51
C THR A 29 -6.42 1.61 -0.61
N SER A 30 -6.54 0.82 -1.68
CA SER A 30 -7.66 -0.13 -1.83
C SER A 30 -7.63 -1.19 -0.74
N SER A 31 -6.46 -1.72 -0.41
CA SER A 31 -6.32 -2.71 0.68
C SER A 31 -6.68 -2.11 2.05
N ALA A 32 -6.30 -0.85 2.32
CA ALA A 32 -6.72 -0.14 3.53
C ALA A 32 -8.23 0.10 3.58
N HIS A 33 -8.81 0.46 2.44
CA HIS A 33 -10.23 0.74 2.30
C HIS A 33 -11.09 -0.53 2.46
N GLU A 34 -10.68 -1.63 1.82
CA GLU A 34 -11.27 -2.96 2.00
C GLU A 34 -11.31 -3.35 3.49
N ALA A 35 -10.19 -3.20 4.20
CA ALA A 35 -10.13 -3.48 5.64
C ALA A 35 -11.07 -2.57 6.46
N LYS A 36 -11.08 -1.27 6.16
CA LYS A 36 -11.90 -0.28 6.86
C LYS A 36 -13.40 -0.58 6.78
N ILE A 37 -13.89 -1.02 5.62
CA ILE A 37 -15.32 -1.32 5.42
C ILE A 37 -15.65 -2.80 5.66
N ALA A 38 -14.67 -3.61 6.07
CA ALA A 38 -14.77 -5.06 6.14
C ALA A 38 -15.36 -5.66 4.85
N ALA A 39 -14.80 -5.25 3.70
CA ALA A 39 -15.25 -5.70 2.40
C ALA A 39 -15.20 -7.23 2.31
N VAL A 40 -16.19 -7.82 1.65
CA VAL A 40 -16.27 -9.28 1.45
C VAL A 40 -15.51 -9.73 0.20
N GLU A 41 -15.21 -8.79 -0.70
CA GLU A 41 -14.47 -9.00 -1.93
C GLU A 41 -13.54 -7.80 -2.20
N HIS A 42 -12.60 -7.98 -3.12
CA HIS A 42 -11.74 -6.89 -3.54
C HIS A 42 -12.51 -5.73 -4.15
N LEU A 43 -12.02 -4.51 -3.92
CA LEU A 43 -12.47 -3.30 -4.59
C LEU A 43 -11.61 -3.04 -5.82
N SER A 44 -12.20 -2.38 -6.84
CA SER A 44 -11.52 -2.11 -8.11
C SER A 44 -10.37 -1.13 -7.93
N VAL A 45 -9.15 -1.67 -7.98
CA VAL A 45 -7.91 -0.88 -8.03
C VAL A 45 -7.82 -0.13 -9.36
N GLU A 46 -8.28 -0.73 -10.46
CA GLU A 46 -8.28 -0.11 -11.78
C GLU A 46 -9.08 1.20 -11.79
N TYR A 47 -10.28 1.16 -11.21
CA TYR A 47 -11.14 2.34 -11.14
C TYR A 47 -10.52 3.45 -10.30
N LEU A 48 -9.98 3.13 -9.11
CA LEU A 48 -9.32 4.12 -8.26
C LEU A 48 -8.08 4.72 -8.95
N PHE A 49 -7.29 3.88 -9.62
CA PHE A 49 -6.09 4.32 -10.34
C PHE A 49 -6.45 5.23 -11.53
N PHE A 50 -7.48 4.86 -12.31
CA PHE A 50 -7.99 5.66 -13.41
C PHE A 50 -8.49 7.03 -12.95
N GLN A 51 -9.32 7.07 -11.90
CA GLN A 51 -9.87 8.32 -11.37
C GLN A 51 -8.79 9.21 -10.75
N GLY A 52 -7.81 8.63 -10.06
CA GLY A 52 -6.66 9.37 -9.56
C GLY A 52 -5.78 9.93 -10.69
N ALA A 53 -5.53 9.13 -11.74
CA ALA A 53 -4.75 9.57 -12.90
C ALA A 53 -5.41 10.73 -13.65
N ALA A 54 -6.75 10.73 -13.75
CA ALA A 54 -7.51 11.82 -14.37
C ALA A 54 -7.35 13.18 -13.67
N ARG A 55 -6.88 13.20 -12.41
CA ARG A 55 -6.60 14.41 -11.62
C ARG A 55 -5.18 14.94 -11.79
N MET A 56 -4.33 14.27 -12.57
CA MET A 56 -2.91 14.57 -12.67
C MET A 56 -2.50 14.95 -14.08
N VAL A 57 -1.67 16.00 -14.20
CA VAL A 57 -1.07 16.42 -15.48
C VAL A 57 -0.22 15.30 -16.08
N THR A 58 0.46 14.51 -15.25
CA THR A 58 1.26 13.35 -15.68
C THR A 58 0.41 12.14 -16.06
N GLY A 59 -0.90 12.18 -15.82
CA GLY A 59 -1.77 11.01 -15.88
C GLY A 59 -1.20 9.85 -15.05
N ALA A 60 -1.35 8.64 -15.59
CA ALA A 60 -0.93 7.40 -14.96
C ALA A 60 0.59 7.08 -15.08
N THR A 61 1.38 7.93 -15.73
CA THR A 61 2.74 7.58 -16.18
C THR A 61 3.79 7.56 -15.07
N LYS A 62 3.62 8.37 -14.00
CA LYS A 62 4.64 8.54 -12.94
C LYS A 62 4.18 8.06 -11.55
N GLY A 63 3.05 7.38 -11.48
CA GLY A 63 2.38 7.08 -10.23
C GLY A 63 1.49 8.23 -9.77
N LEU A 64 0.68 7.95 -8.75
CA LEU A 64 -0.30 8.89 -8.22
C LEU A 64 0.20 9.58 -6.96
N THR A 65 -0.28 10.80 -6.71
CA THR A 65 -0.08 11.49 -5.43
C THR A 65 -1.16 11.07 -4.42
N LEU A 66 -0.85 11.15 -3.12
CA LEU A 66 -1.84 10.94 -2.06
C LEU A 66 -3.07 11.84 -2.24
N ALA A 67 -2.89 13.11 -2.62
CA ALA A 67 -4.00 14.03 -2.85
C ALA A 67 -4.94 13.55 -3.97
N ALA A 68 -4.39 13.11 -5.12
CA ALA A 68 -5.20 12.63 -6.24
C ALA A 68 -5.99 11.35 -5.87
N VAL A 69 -5.37 10.43 -5.14
CA VAL A 69 -6.04 9.21 -4.67
C VAL A 69 -7.08 9.52 -3.59
N ALA A 70 -6.78 10.44 -2.67
CA ALA A 70 -7.72 10.87 -1.63
C ALA A 70 -8.99 11.49 -2.23
N ASP A 71 -8.82 12.40 -3.19
CA ASP A 71 -9.95 13.04 -3.87
C ASP A 71 -10.78 12.01 -4.65
N ALA A 72 -10.12 11.08 -5.36
CA ALA A 72 -10.81 10.02 -6.10
C ALA A 72 -11.63 9.10 -5.18
N LEU A 73 -11.03 8.68 -4.07
CA LEU A 73 -11.68 7.82 -3.08
C LEU A 73 -12.88 8.52 -2.42
N LEU A 74 -12.76 9.82 -2.14
CA LEU A 74 -13.81 10.61 -1.51
C LEU A 74 -14.99 10.88 -2.46
N THR A 75 -14.71 11.20 -3.72
CA THR A 75 -15.73 11.71 -4.65
C THR A 75 -16.34 10.64 -5.53
N GLU A 76 -15.56 9.70 -6.07
CA GLU A 76 -16.08 8.57 -6.86
C GLU A 76 -16.13 7.28 -6.05
N GLY A 77 -15.14 7.03 -5.19
CA GLY A 77 -15.03 5.78 -4.45
C GLY A 77 -14.55 4.63 -5.32
N GLN A 78 -14.88 3.40 -4.91
CA GLN A 78 -14.51 2.18 -5.62
C GLN A 78 -15.71 1.25 -5.77
N PRO A 79 -15.97 0.73 -6.97
CA PRO A 79 -16.88 -0.41 -7.13
C PRO A 79 -16.17 -1.71 -6.72
N PRO A 80 -16.90 -2.83 -6.60
CA PRO A 80 -16.30 -4.16 -6.54
C PRO A 80 -15.34 -4.41 -7.71
N GLU A 81 -14.28 -5.19 -7.49
CA GLU A 81 -13.24 -5.50 -8.48
C GLU A 81 -13.81 -6.06 -9.78
N GLN A 82 -14.89 -6.85 -9.72
CA GLN A 82 -15.54 -7.44 -10.89
C GLN A 82 -16.12 -6.40 -11.86
N ALA A 83 -16.45 -5.20 -11.38
CA ALA A 83 -17.02 -4.14 -12.22
C ALA A 83 -15.98 -3.52 -13.16
N TRP A 84 -14.72 -3.47 -12.73
CA TRP A 84 -13.58 -3.16 -13.60
C TRP A 84 -12.32 -3.87 -13.10
N PRO A 85 -12.02 -5.06 -13.65
CA PRO A 85 -10.87 -5.83 -13.22
C PRO A 85 -9.54 -5.15 -13.54
N TYR A 86 -8.59 -5.28 -12.63
CA TYR A 86 -7.25 -4.74 -12.77
C TYR A 86 -6.45 -5.42 -13.87
N THR A 87 -5.81 -4.61 -14.71
CA THR A 87 -4.88 -5.10 -15.74
C THR A 87 -3.43 -4.79 -15.33
N PRO A 88 -2.53 -5.78 -15.23
CA PRO A 88 -1.13 -5.56 -14.81
C PRO A 88 -0.24 -4.92 -15.89
N GLN A 89 -0.83 -4.51 -17.00
CA GLN A 89 -0.18 -3.85 -18.13
C GLN A 89 -0.86 -2.50 -18.40
N ALA A 90 -0.08 -1.51 -18.84
CA ALA A 90 -0.64 -0.22 -19.20
C ALA A 90 -1.58 -0.38 -20.40
N VAL A 91 -2.75 0.24 -20.31
CA VAL A 91 -3.74 0.30 -21.38
C VAL A 91 -3.93 1.77 -21.71
N ASP A 92 -3.52 2.19 -22.91
CA ASP A 92 -3.64 3.56 -23.39
C ASP A 92 -4.15 3.56 -24.85
N PRO A 93 -5.35 4.14 -25.13
CA PRO A 93 -6.29 4.69 -24.16
C PRO A 93 -7.00 3.61 -23.33
N TRP A 94 -7.49 3.97 -22.13
CA TRP A 94 -8.36 3.08 -21.35
C TRP A 94 -9.67 2.82 -22.09
N THR A 95 -10.08 1.55 -22.13
CA THR A 95 -11.46 1.18 -22.49
C THR A 95 -12.30 1.18 -21.22
N VAL A 96 -12.99 2.29 -20.96
CA VAL A 96 -13.82 2.47 -19.75
C VAL A 96 -15.12 1.66 -19.90
N PRO A 97 -15.37 0.64 -19.05
CA PRO A 97 -16.62 -0.11 -19.09
C PRO A 97 -17.77 0.71 -18.49
N ALA A 98 -19.00 0.29 -18.76
CA ALA A 98 -20.16 0.79 -18.02
C ALA A 98 -20.16 0.19 -16.61
N ILE A 99 -19.93 1.03 -15.60
CA ILE A 99 -19.83 0.60 -14.19
C ILE A 99 -21.10 1.00 -13.45
N SER A 100 -21.73 0.01 -12.83
CA SER A 100 -22.93 0.21 -12.01
C SER A 100 -22.58 0.21 -10.52
N PRO A 101 -23.39 0.86 -9.66
CA PRO A 101 -23.24 0.80 -8.21
C PRO A 101 -23.25 -0.64 -7.66
N PRO A 102 -22.77 -0.87 -6.42
CA PRO A 102 -22.38 0.14 -5.43
C PRO A 102 -21.00 0.76 -5.68
N PHE A 103 -20.84 2.01 -5.25
CA PHE A 103 -19.53 2.65 -5.10
C PHE A 103 -19.29 2.91 -3.62
N HIS A 104 -18.22 2.32 -3.09
CA HIS A 104 -17.79 2.51 -1.71
C HIS A 104 -16.87 3.72 -1.63
N LYS A 105 -17.23 4.71 -0.83
CA LYS A 105 -16.44 5.94 -0.62
C LYS A 105 -15.86 5.94 0.77
N ALA A 106 -14.69 6.53 0.92
CA ALA A 106 -14.06 6.74 2.21
C ALA A 106 -13.14 7.97 2.16
N THR A 107 -12.68 8.43 3.33
CA THR A 107 -11.73 9.54 3.39
C THR A 107 -10.33 9.00 3.59
N LEU A 108 -9.38 9.34 2.71
CA LEU A 108 -7.96 9.09 2.95
C LEU A 108 -7.36 10.31 3.66
N THR A 109 -7.14 10.18 4.96
CA THR A 109 -6.66 11.27 5.83
C THR A 109 -5.14 11.19 5.97
N PRO A 110 -4.39 12.25 5.59
CA PRO A 110 -2.97 12.33 5.86
C PRO A 110 -2.65 12.19 7.34
N GLY A 111 -1.64 11.39 7.64
CA GLY A 111 -1.11 11.14 8.98
C GLY A 111 0.27 11.78 9.18
N GLN A 112 0.99 11.29 10.18
CA GLN A 112 2.39 11.65 10.39
C GLN A 112 3.30 10.59 9.77
N ALA A 113 4.32 11.05 9.03
CA ALA A 113 5.41 10.21 8.55
C ALA A 113 6.36 9.86 9.70
N ASP A 114 5.83 9.22 10.75
CA ASP A 114 6.54 8.88 11.98
C ASP A 114 6.26 7.42 12.38
N PHE A 115 7.30 6.71 12.82
CA PHE A 115 7.21 5.30 13.16
C PHE A 115 6.26 5.04 14.34
N ASP A 116 6.35 5.85 15.39
CA ASP A 116 5.57 5.64 16.61
C ASP A 116 4.10 5.99 16.38
N TRP A 117 3.83 6.99 15.53
CA TRP A 117 2.47 7.27 15.05
C TRP A 117 1.87 6.09 14.28
N ILE A 118 2.65 5.45 13.39
CA ILE A 118 2.20 4.26 12.64
C ILE A 118 1.93 3.10 13.59
N VAL A 119 2.82 2.85 14.55
CA VAL A 119 2.62 1.81 15.57
C VAL A 119 1.32 2.04 16.34
N ALA A 120 1.06 3.26 16.80
CA ALA A 120 -0.18 3.59 17.51
C ALA A 120 -1.45 3.38 16.65
N ALA A 121 -1.37 3.65 15.34
CA ALA A 121 -2.48 3.35 14.42
C ALA A 121 -2.72 1.84 14.29
N LEU A 122 -1.65 1.05 14.18
CA LEU A 122 -1.71 -0.40 14.09
C LEU A 122 -2.22 -1.04 15.38
N ASP A 123 -1.81 -0.55 16.55
CA ASP A 123 -2.36 -0.95 17.86
C ASP A 123 -3.87 -0.71 17.95
N ALA A 124 -4.37 0.34 17.27
CA ALA A 124 -5.79 0.62 17.14
C ALA A 124 -6.49 -0.21 16.05
N GLY A 125 -5.83 -1.21 15.48
CA GLY A 125 -6.36 -2.08 14.43
C GLY A 125 -6.53 -1.40 13.08
N ARG A 126 -5.80 -0.31 12.81
CA ARG A 126 -5.92 0.46 11.56
C ARG A 126 -4.67 0.30 10.69
N PRO A 127 -4.77 -0.35 9.52
CA PRO A 127 -3.69 -0.33 8.53
C PRO A 127 -3.37 1.09 8.06
N VAL A 128 -2.11 1.33 7.71
CA VAL A 128 -1.63 2.67 7.31
C VAL A 128 -0.99 2.60 5.92
N VAL A 129 -1.46 3.43 4.99
CA VAL A 129 -0.83 3.61 3.67
C VAL A 129 0.47 4.38 3.87
N LEU A 130 1.59 3.85 3.36
CA LEU A 130 2.91 4.45 3.45
C LEU A 130 3.41 4.82 2.06
N GLY A 131 3.94 6.04 1.90
CA GLY A 131 4.74 6.46 0.76
C GLY A 131 6.20 6.63 1.17
N LEU A 132 7.09 5.87 0.54
CA LEU A 132 8.50 5.80 0.91
C LEU A 132 9.43 5.66 -0.30
N VAL A 133 10.70 6.00 -0.13
CA VAL A 133 11.72 5.72 -1.14
C VAL A 133 12.28 4.31 -0.93
N ILE A 134 12.08 3.44 -1.92
CA ILE A 134 12.59 2.07 -1.86
C ILE A 134 14.03 2.00 -2.34
N THR A 135 14.67 0.91 -1.94
CA THR A 135 16.10 0.69 -2.09
C THR A 135 16.36 -0.64 -2.79
N ASP A 136 17.59 -0.91 -3.22
CA ASP A 136 17.92 -2.23 -3.79
C ASP A 136 17.57 -3.40 -2.86
N ALA A 137 17.83 -3.26 -1.56
CA ALA A 137 17.50 -4.26 -0.56
C ALA A 137 15.99 -4.55 -0.48
N PHE A 138 15.16 -3.55 -0.75
CA PHE A 138 13.70 -3.71 -0.74
C PHE A 138 13.22 -4.75 -1.76
N TYR A 139 13.92 -4.90 -2.89
CA TYR A 139 13.55 -5.91 -3.90
C TYR A 139 13.77 -7.33 -3.42
N ARG A 140 14.62 -7.54 -2.41
CA ARG A 140 15.07 -8.86 -1.96
C ARG A 140 15.11 -8.92 -0.43
N PRO A 141 13.94 -8.93 0.24
CA PRO A 141 13.90 -9.30 1.65
C PRO A 141 14.59 -10.65 1.86
N ASP A 142 15.22 -10.82 3.02
CA ASP A 142 15.86 -12.08 3.38
C ASP A 142 14.83 -13.23 3.56
N PRO A 143 15.26 -14.49 3.78
CA PRO A 143 14.33 -15.60 4.00
C PRO A 143 13.42 -15.44 5.23
N ALA A 144 13.76 -14.55 6.17
CA ALA A 144 12.92 -14.19 7.31
C ALA A 144 12.02 -12.97 7.02
N GLY A 145 12.00 -12.50 5.76
CA GLY A 145 11.21 -11.38 5.29
C GLY A 145 11.76 -10.01 5.68
N ILE A 146 12.97 -9.90 6.18
CA ILE A 146 13.52 -8.63 6.66
C ILE A 146 14.20 -7.91 5.51
N VAL A 147 13.83 -6.65 5.29
CA VAL A 147 14.54 -5.78 4.34
C VAL A 147 15.81 -5.24 5.01
N ASP A 148 16.95 -5.47 4.36
CA ASP A 148 18.23 -4.94 4.83
C ASP A 148 18.25 -3.41 4.79
N ASP A 149 18.77 -2.84 5.87
CA ASP A 149 18.82 -1.42 6.14
C ASP A 149 20.26 -0.92 6.39
N GLY A 150 21.27 -1.66 5.92
CA GLY A 150 22.69 -1.31 5.99
C GLY A 150 23.07 0.03 5.32
N ASN A 151 24.33 0.46 5.50
CA ASN A 151 24.74 1.85 5.27
C ASN A 151 24.95 2.29 3.80
N ALA A 152 25.07 1.37 2.84
CA ALA A 152 25.37 1.68 1.44
C ALA A 152 24.13 1.45 0.56
N VAL A 153 23.12 2.30 0.73
CA VAL A 153 21.80 2.09 0.14
C VAL A 153 21.67 2.82 -1.19
N ILE A 154 21.45 2.07 -2.28
CA ILE A 154 21.07 2.64 -3.57
C ILE A 154 19.56 2.81 -3.59
N GLU A 155 19.10 4.07 -3.65
CA GLU A 155 17.69 4.43 -3.82
C GLU A 155 17.23 4.15 -5.25
N ARG A 156 15.97 3.70 -5.38
CA ARG A 156 15.38 3.29 -6.67
C ARG A 156 14.16 4.09 -7.08
N GLY A 157 13.48 4.73 -6.13
CA GLY A 157 12.36 5.63 -6.40
C GLY A 157 11.27 5.53 -5.34
N GLY A 158 10.24 6.37 -5.48
CA GLY A 158 9.07 6.34 -4.62
C GLY A 158 8.22 5.09 -4.87
N HIS A 159 7.71 4.51 -3.78
CA HIS A 159 6.78 3.38 -3.80
C HIS A 159 5.79 3.51 -2.65
N ALA A 160 4.62 2.88 -2.82
CA ALA A 160 3.59 2.88 -1.80
C ALA A 160 3.24 1.45 -1.38
N VAL A 161 3.12 1.24 -0.06
CA VAL A 161 2.80 -0.05 0.56
C VAL A 161 1.83 0.16 1.72
N LEU A 162 1.29 -0.93 2.27
CA LEU A 162 0.41 -0.87 3.43
C LEU A 162 1.12 -1.41 4.66
N ALA A 163 1.22 -0.63 5.74
CA ALA A 163 1.61 -1.15 7.05
C ALA A 163 0.43 -1.91 7.66
N VAL A 164 0.69 -3.13 8.12
CA VAL A 164 -0.34 -4.08 8.57
C VAL A 164 0.04 -4.76 9.89
N GLY A 165 1.11 -4.33 10.53
CA GLY A 165 1.54 -4.87 11.82
C GLY A 165 2.87 -4.30 12.25
N HIS A 166 3.28 -4.64 13.46
CA HIS A 166 4.58 -4.27 14.00
C HIS A 166 5.06 -5.35 14.96
N GLY A 167 6.36 -5.33 15.23
CA GLY A 167 7.00 -6.29 16.11
C GLY A 167 8.44 -5.91 16.38
N ALA A 168 9.13 -6.77 17.12
CA ALA A 168 10.53 -6.56 17.45
C ALA A 168 11.35 -7.84 17.26
N ALA A 169 12.58 -7.68 16.79
CA ALA A 169 13.59 -8.72 16.85
C ALA A 169 13.96 -9.03 18.30
N THR A 170 14.50 -10.24 18.55
CA THR A 170 15.02 -10.62 19.87
C THR A 170 16.14 -9.71 20.37
N THR A 171 16.82 -9.00 19.47
CA THR A 171 17.84 -7.98 19.78
C THR A 171 17.25 -6.64 20.20
N GLY A 172 15.91 -6.48 20.21
CA GLY A 172 15.19 -5.26 20.57
C GLY A 172 14.90 -4.31 19.42
N GLN A 173 15.37 -4.60 18.20
CA GLN A 173 15.13 -3.76 17.03
C GLN A 173 13.66 -3.88 16.57
N SER A 174 12.93 -2.77 16.59
CA SER A 174 11.53 -2.69 16.16
C SER A 174 11.41 -2.64 14.64
N ALA A 175 10.31 -3.14 14.10
CA ALA A 175 10.03 -3.16 12.67
C ALA A 175 8.52 -3.07 12.39
N LEU A 176 8.17 -2.57 11.20
CA LEU A 176 6.82 -2.64 10.65
C LEU A 176 6.67 -3.85 9.75
N LEU A 177 5.57 -4.57 9.87
CA LEU A 177 5.13 -5.53 8.85
C LEU A 177 4.39 -4.76 7.77
N ILE A 178 4.88 -4.83 6.54
CA ILE A 178 4.24 -4.21 5.38
C ILE A 178 3.73 -5.25 4.40
N ARG A 179 2.63 -4.93 3.73
CA ARG A 179 2.08 -5.62 2.57
C ARG A 179 2.46 -4.85 1.31
N ASN A 180 3.07 -5.55 0.37
CA ASN A 180 3.44 -5.01 -0.93
C ASN A 180 2.40 -5.43 -1.99
N SER A 181 2.51 -4.87 -3.19
CA SER A 181 1.66 -5.16 -4.35
C SER A 181 2.43 -5.84 -5.48
N TRP A 182 3.41 -6.68 -5.15
CA TRP A 182 4.26 -7.41 -6.12
C TRP A 182 4.00 -8.92 -6.11
N GLY A 183 2.77 -9.33 -5.75
CA GLY A 183 2.39 -10.74 -5.67
C GLY A 183 2.88 -11.43 -4.39
N ASP A 184 2.40 -12.66 -4.21
CA ASP A 184 2.66 -13.47 -3.02
C ASP A 184 4.08 -14.07 -2.99
N LEU A 185 4.72 -14.26 -4.14
CA LEU A 185 6.11 -14.75 -4.22
C LEU A 185 7.14 -13.75 -3.70
N TRP A 186 6.78 -12.49 -3.49
CA TRP A 186 7.68 -11.49 -2.93
C TRP A 186 7.70 -11.54 -1.40
N GLY A 187 8.89 -11.70 -0.81
CA GLY A 187 9.06 -11.76 0.65
C GLY A 187 8.30 -12.92 1.31
N LEU A 188 7.59 -12.63 2.39
CA LEU A 188 6.75 -13.57 3.14
C LEU A 188 5.30 -13.51 2.65
N ASN A 189 4.98 -14.23 1.58
CA ASN A 189 3.64 -14.26 1.00
C ASN A 189 3.14 -12.83 0.65
N GLY A 190 3.98 -12.02 0.00
CA GLY A 190 3.71 -10.63 -0.36
C GLY A 190 3.95 -9.59 0.75
N HIS A 191 4.59 -9.99 1.84
CA HIS A 191 4.86 -9.13 3.00
C HIS A 191 6.34 -9.10 3.36
N ALA A 192 6.76 -8.06 4.06
CA ALA A 192 8.12 -7.96 4.59
C ALA A 192 8.14 -7.14 5.88
N TRP A 193 9.20 -7.30 6.65
CA TRP A 193 9.52 -6.47 7.79
C TRP A 193 10.46 -5.35 7.38
N LEU A 194 10.05 -4.11 7.63
CA LEU A 194 10.89 -2.92 7.50
C LEU A 194 11.41 -2.52 8.88
N PRO A 195 12.73 -2.59 9.10
CA PRO A 195 13.32 -2.09 10.34
C PRO A 195 12.95 -0.63 10.61
N GLN A 196 12.80 -0.25 11.88
CA GLN A 196 12.47 1.13 12.28
C GLN A 196 13.43 2.16 11.68
N THR A 197 14.71 1.82 11.61
CA THR A 197 15.79 2.61 10.99
C THR A 197 15.59 2.78 9.49
N TYR A 198 15.10 1.77 8.77
CA TYR A 198 14.69 1.89 7.38
C TYR A 198 13.53 2.88 7.24
N VAL A 199 12.47 2.69 8.02
CA VAL A 199 11.26 3.54 7.98
C VAL A 199 11.61 4.99 8.28
N ARG A 200 12.39 5.26 9.33
CA ARG A 200 12.80 6.62 9.71
C ARG A 200 13.60 7.36 8.62
N ARG A 201 14.36 6.63 7.81
CA ARG A 201 15.15 7.24 6.72
C ARG A 201 14.35 7.41 5.44
N GLN A 202 13.45 6.48 5.13
CA GLN A 202 12.85 6.35 3.81
C GLN A 202 11.39 6.78 3.72
N LEU A 203 10.69 6.91 4.86
CA LEU A 203 9.28 7.31 4.88
C LEU A 203 9.14 8.81 4.60
N HIS A 204 8.28 9.15 3.65
CA HIS A 204 7.98 10.54 3.29
C HIS A 204 6.55 10.94 3.65
N GLU A 205 5.61 10.02 3.53
CA GLU A 205 4.20 10.29 3.80
C GLU A 205 3.48 9.04 4.33
N ALA A 206 2.46 9.28 5.14
CA ALA A 206 1.59 8.24 5.67
C ALA A 206 0.14 8.73 5.66
N ALA A 207 -0.82 7.83 5.48
CA ALA A 207 -2.24 8.15 5.51
C ALA A 207 -3.08 6.96 6.00
N MET A 208 -4.26 7.25 6.54
CA MET A 208 -5.24 6.23 6.95
C MET A 208 -6.54 6.44 6.21
N VAL A 209 -7.22 5.35 5.88
CA VAL A 209 -8.61 5.41 5.44
C VAL A 209 -9.50 5.52 6.69
N THR A 210 -10.35 6.55 6.73
CA THR A 210 -11.22 6.90 7.89
C THR A 210 -12.68 6.90 7.54
#